data_AF-A0A4R9QXW2-F1
#
_entry.id   AF-A0A4R9QXW2-F1
#
_cell.length_a   1.000
_cell.length_b   1.000
_cell.length_c   1.000
_cell.angle_alpha   90.00
_cell.angle_beta   90.00
_cell.angle_gamma   90.00
#
_symmetry.space_group_name_H-M   'P 1'
#
loop_
_entity.id
_entity.type
_entity.pdbx_description
1 polymer ?
#
loop_
_entity_poly.entity_id
_entity_poly.type
_entity_poly.pdbx_seq_one_letter_code
_entity_poly.pdbx_strand_id
1 'polypeptide(L)' 'QLRPLFGFFEALALPTAVYATDKDFADGVLVSEAIRKRAAQAIEEAGYALLRRAASRQVAAE' A
#
# COMPACT_ATOMS: atom_id res chain seq x y z
N GLN A 1 3.73 15.41 4.09
CA GLN A 1 2.69 14.42 4.45
C GLN A 1 2.07 13.86 3.18
N LEU A 2 2.08 12.54 2.96
CA LEU A 2 1.64 11.93 1.69
C LEU A 2 0.12 11.73 1.58
N ARG A 3 -0.57 11.40 2.69
CA ARG A 3 -2.03 11.12 2.65
C ARG A 3 -2.86 12.32 2.15
N PRO A 4 -2.65 13.56 2.63
CA PRO A 4 -3.38 14.71 2.10
C PRO A 4 -3.09 14.97 0.61
N LEU A 5 -1.85 14.72 0.15
CA LEU A 5 -1.47 14.86 -1.25
C LEU A 5 -2.20 13.85 -2.15
N PHE A 6 -2.27 12.58 -1.75
CA PHE A 6 -3.05 11.59 -2.49
C PHE A 6 -4.55 11.88 -2.45
N GLY A 7 -5.06 12.39 -1.33
CA GLY A 7 -6.45 12.85 -1.22
C GLY A 7 -6.77 14.00 -2.16
N PHE A 8 -5.83 14.92 -2.40
CA PHE A 8 -5.99 15.98 -3.40
C PHE A 8 -6.20 15.44 -4.83
N PHE A 9 -5.55 14.32 -5.17
CA PHE A 9 -5.74 13.64 -6.46
C PHE A 9 -6.92 12.66 -6.48
N GLU A 10 -7.76 12.64 -5.44
CA GLU A 10 -8.85 11.67 -5.28
C GLU A 10 -8.37 10.20 -5.36
N ALA A 11 -7.10 9.95 -5.02
CA ALA A 11 -6.55 8.60 -5.04
C ALA A 11 -7.10 7.77 -3.88
N LEU A 12 -7.33 6.48 -4.14
CA LEU A 12 -7.69 5.51 -3.10
C LEU A 12 -6.44 5.15 -2.27
N ALA A 13 -6.14 5.95 -1.26
CA ALA A 13 -5.07 5.65 -0.32
C ALA A 13 -5.50 4.56 0.69
N LEU A 14 -4.73 3.48 0.77
CA LEU A 14 -4.95 2.40 1.73
C LEU A 14 -4.49 2.82 3.15
N PRO A 15 -5.08 2.25 4.23
CA PRO A 15 -4.74 2.62 5.60
C PRO A 15 -3.33 2.17 6.03
N THR A 16 -2.76 1.18 5.35
CA THR A 16 -1.43 0.65 5.65
C THR A 16 -0.34 1.49 5.01
N ALA A 17 0.55 2.01 5.85
CA ALA A 17 1.74 2.76 5.45
C ALA A 17 3.01 1.96 5.78
N VAL A 18 4.00 2.07 4.91
CA VAL A 18 5.37 1.57 5.10
C VAL A 18 6.28 2.80 5.20
N TYR A 19 7.07 2.88 6.26
CA TYR A 19 8.05 3.94 6.46
C TYR A 19 9.33 3.32 6.97
N ALA A 20 10.44 3.62 6.30
CA ALA A 20 11.77 3.13 6.64
C ALA A 20 12.73 4.32 6.74
N THR A 21 13.79 4.14 7.51
CA THR A 21 14.87 5.11 7.71
C THR A 21 16.20 4.50 7.29
N ASP A 22 17.27 5.28 7.23
CA ASP A 22 18.60 4.78 6.85
C ASP A 22 19.08 3.58 7.70
N LYS A 23 18.63 3.50 8.96
CA LYS A 23 18.94 2.39 9.87
C LYS A 23 18.35 1.05 9.44
N ASP A 24 17.33 1.06 8.58
CA ASP A 24 16.68 -0.13 8.06
C ASP A 24 17.44 -0.72 6.85
N PHE A 25 18.48 -0.05 6.38
CA PHE A 25 19.27 -0.43 5.20
C PHE A 25 20.74 -0.70 5.56
N ALA A 26 21.37 -1.61 4.84
CA ALA A 26 22.81 -1.84 4.82
C ALA A 26 23.26 -1.89 3.35
N ASP A 27 24.27 -1.10 2.99
CA ASP A 27 24.79 -1.01 1.61
C ASP A 27 23.69 -0.77 0.55
N GLY A 28 22.68 0.03 0.89
CA GLY A 28 21.54 0.34 0.02
C GLY A 28 20.48 -0.77 -0.06
N VAL A 29 20.67 -1.88 0.65
CA VAL A 29 19.73 -3.00 0.71
C VAL A 29 18.92 -2.96 1.99
N LEU A 30 17.59 -3.07 1.89
CA LEU A 30 16.71 -3.14 3.06
C LEU A 30 17.01 -4.40 3.88
N VAL A 31 17.43 -4.26 5.14
CA VAL A 31 17.71 -5.39 6.04
C VAL A 31 16.65 -5.57 7.13
N SER A 32 15.78 -4.58 7.32
CA SER A 32 14.74 -4.60 8.35
C SER A 32 13.61 -5.58 8.00
N GLU A 33 13.57 -6.71 8.70
CA GLU A 33 12.51 -7.71 8.57
C GLU A 33 11.12 -7.17 8.92
N ALA A 34 11.04 -6.24 9.87
CA ALA A 34 9.78 -5.59 10.23
C ALA A 34 9.20 -4.78 9.06
N ILE A 35 10.05 -4.06 8.32
CA ILE A 35 9.65 -3.31 7.13
C ILE A 35 9.25 -4.26 6.00
N ARG A 36 10.00 -5.36 5.79
CA ARG A 36 9.67 -6.39 4.79
C ARG A 36 8.28 -7.00 5.04
N LYS A 37 7.98 -7.38 6.29
CA LYS A 37 6.66 -7.91 6.67
C LYS A 37 5.54 -6.89 6.44
N ARG A 38 5.77 -5.64 6.81
CA ARG A 38 4.79 -4.56 6.62
C ARG A 38 4.56 -4.24 5.14
N ALA A 39 5.58 -4.32 4.30
CA ALA A 39 5.46 -4.17 2.86
C ALA A 39 4.67 -5.35 2.24
N ALA A 40 4.93 -6.59 2.67
CA ALA A 40 4.16 -7.75 2.23
C ALA A 40 2.67 -7.61 2.56
N GLN A 41 2.35 -7.18 3.78
CA GLN A 41 0.97 -6.88 4.18
C GLN A 41 0.33 -5.79 3.28
N ALA A 42 1.06 -4.70 3.00
CA ALA A 42 0.54 -3.63 2.14
C ALA A 42 0.22 -4.11 0.72
N ILE A 43 1.03 -5.03 0.18
CA ILE A 43 0.81 -5.64 -1.14
C ILE A 43 -0.45 -6.51 -1.12
N GLU A 44 -0.63 -7.32 -0.08
CA GLU A 44 -1.82 -8.18 0.05
C GLU A 44 -3.11 -7.35 0.15
N GLU A 45 -3.11 -6.33 0.99
CA GLU A 45 -4.25 -5.40 1.13
C GLU A 45 -4.56 -4.65 -0.16
N ALA A 46 -3.54 -4.25 -0.92
CA ALA A 46 -3.72 -3.64 -2.23
C ALA A 46 -4.35 -4.62 -3.23
N GLY A 47 -3.93 -5.88 -3.22
CA GLY A 47 -4.55 -6.95 -4.01
C GLY A 47 -6.04 -7.10 -3.70
N TYR A 48 -6.40 -7.19 -2.41
CA TYR A 48 -7.81 -7.28 -2.01
C TYR A 48 -8.62 -6.05 -2.42
N ALA A 49 -8.07 -4.84 -2.29
CA ALA A 49 -8.76 -3.62 -2.68
C ALA A 49 -9.07 -3.59 -4.18
N LEU A 50 -8.13 -4.03 -5.02
CA LEU A 50 -8.30 -4.10 -6.47
C LEU A 50 -9.36 -5.14 -6.86
N LEU A 51 -9.30 -6.34 -6.27
CA LEU A 51 -10.26 -7.41 -6.54
C LEU A 51 -11.68 -7.01 -6.13
N ARG A 52 -11.85 -6.41 -4.94
CA ARG A 52 -13.15 -5.89 -4.50
C ARG A 52 -13.72 -4.85 -5.46
N ARG A 53 -12.88 -3.94 -5.96
CA ARG A 53 -13.32 -2.90 -6.91
C ARG A 53 -13.66 -3.47 -8.29
N ALA A 54 -13.00 -4.54 -8.72
CA ALA A 54 -13.36 -5.24 -9.95
C ALA A 54 -14.74 -5.91 -9.82
N ALA A 55 -14.97 -6.63 -8.72
CA ALA A 55 -16.26 -7.29 -8.46
C ALA A 55 -17.42 -6.28 -8.35
N SER A 56 -17.24 -5.17 -7.62
CA SER A 56 -18.27 -4.12 -7.51
C SER A 56 -18.61 -3.48 -8.86
N ARG A 57 -17.66 -3.41 -9.80
CA ARG A 57 -17.93 -2.90 -11.16
C ARG A 57 -18.73 -3.87 -12.03
N GLN A 58 -18.58 -5.18 -11.82
CA GLN A 58 -19.35 -6.18 -12.57
C GLN A 58 -20.82 -6.16 -12.15
N VAL A 59 -21.11 -6.10 -10.85
CA VAL A 59 -22.48 -6.00 -10.31
C VAL A 59 -23.20 -4.72 -10.79
N ALA A 60 -22.49 -3.62 -10.98
CA ALA A 60 -23.09 -2.37 -11.47
C ALA A 60 -23.36 -2.35 -12.99
N ALA A 61 -22.80 -3.33 -13.73
CA ALA A 61 -22.97 -3.45 -15.18
C ALA A 61 -24.05 -4.48 -15.58
N GLU A 62 -24.52 -5.29 -14.63
CA GLU A 62 -25.65 -6.20 -14.74
C GLU A 62 -26.95 -5.52 -14.28
#